data_AF-A0A5Q4BSK9-F1
#
_entry.id   AF-A0A5Q4BSK9-F1
#
_cell.length_a   1.000
_cell.length_b   1.000
_cell.length_c   1.000
_cell.angle_alpha   90.00
_cell.angle_beta   90.00
_cell.angle_gamma   90.00
#
_symmetry.space_group_name_H-M   'P 1'
#
loop_
_entity.id
_entity.type
_entity.pdbx_description
1 polymer ?
#
loop_
_entity_poly.entity_id
_entity_poly.type
_entity_poly.pdbx_seq_one_letter_code
_entity_poly.pdbx_strand_id
1 'polypeptide(L)'
;MGAVTKLVPSTLIGVPSRQKALYPLLSITISITTITIIIIITLLAGRETLYSVHDANAGEAFPQLDTETHHHHLMPRSSAQSRLSSGDGFYTSNALHTFEKGLQEDRPSFGNVAVLMETNTSAVPNLVPIVLHFASVLGPNWPIVLVTLESTWVAPESPAFRRLMDANQIRITYLPATTNISDHHSVSVFLTEPWFWEQFVSAHRMLIFQVDSILCSKAPMTMEDFLEWDLVGAPITVWGIGYNGGLSLRNPRLMLDIVNDPSVSLGPHDYEDQWFYARALERGAHLPDQDQALKFAVETTYYQTPLGYHRPKPFQAEHWDEITEWCPEVGLLWGHRFAD
;
A
#
# COMPACT_ATOMS: atom_id res chain seq x y z
N MET A 1 -68.16 -10.17 47.19
CA MET A 1 -68.22 -10.20 45.72
C MET A 1 -66.90 -10.77 45.20
N GLY A 2 -66.95 -11.87 44.45
CA GLY A 2 -65.90 -12.27 43.51
C GLY A 2 -64.76 -13.20 43.99
N ALA A 3 -64.74 -14.40 43.40
CA ALA A 3 -63.63 -15.36 43.24
C ALA A 3 -63.27 -16.35 44.37
N VAL A 4 -63.68 -17.61 44.17
CA VAL A 4 -63.04 -18.81 44.74
C VAL A 4 -62.89 -19.87 43.63
N THR A 5 -61.80 -20.61 43.77
CA THR A 5 -61.07 -21.57 42.93
C THR A 5 -61.71 -22.92 42.56
N LYS A 6 -61.20 -23.47 41.43
CA LYS A 6 -60.86 -24.88 41.07
C LYS A 6 -61.96 -25.97 40.95
N LEU A 7 -61.93 -26.71 39.83
CA LEU A 7 -61.76 -28.20 39.76
C LEU A 7 -61.71 -28.73 38.30
N VAL A 8 -61.07 -29.90 38.14
CA VAL A 8 -60.61 -30.69 36.96
C VAL A 8 -61.54 -31.94 36.84
N PRO A 9 -61.76 -32.68 35.70
CA PRO A 9 -60.86 -33.78 35.25
C PRO A 9 -60.84 -34.24 33.75
N SER A 10 -59.86 -35.13 33.54
CA SER A 10 -59.38 -35.99 32.42
C SER A 10 -60.43 -36.76 31.57
N THR A 11 -60.18 -37.45 30.43
CA THR A 11 -59.11 -38.41 30.01
C THR A 11 -59.37 -38.90 28.55
N LEU A 12 -58.30 -39.21 27.77
CA LEU A 12 -58.08 -40.26 26.69
C LEU A 12 -59.17 -40.53 25.60
N ILE A 13 -58.89 -40.78 24.30
CA ILE A 13 -58.28 -41.98 23.65
C ILE A 13 -58.12 -41.69 22.12
N GLY A 14 -57.06 -42.17 21.45
CA GLY A 14 -57.13 -42.51 20.00
C GLY A 14 -55.86 -42.33 19.14
N VAL A 15 -55.18 -43.45 18.83
CA VAL A 15 -54.12 -43.69 17.79
C VAL A 15 -54.46 -45.09 17.19
N PRO A 16 -54.04 -45.58 15.98
CA PRO A 16 -53.27 -45.02 14.83
C PRO A 16 -53.90 -45.29 13.43
N SER A 17 -53.29 -44.78 12.33
CA SER A 17 -52.76 -45.60 11.20
C SER A 17 -52.25 -44.76 10.00
N ARG A 18 -51.40 -45.41 9.19
CA ARG A 18 -50.42 -44.90 8.21
C ARG A 18 -51.02 -44.52 6.85
N GLN A 19 -50.34 -43.62 6.12
CA GLN A 19 -50.06 -43.81 4.69
C GLN A 19 -48.82 -43.02 4.23
N LYS A 20 -47.91 -43.73 3.53
CA LYS A 20 -46.76 -43.20 2.79
C LYS A 20 -47.26 -42.68 1.44
N ALA A 21 -46.72 -41.55 0.97
CA ALA A 21 -46.78 -41.15 -0.43
C ALA A 21 -45.36 -40.81 -0.94
N LEU A 22 -45.06 -41.34 -2.10
CA LEU A 22 -43.80 -41.38 -2.82
C LEU A 22 -43.99 -40.52 -4.09
N TYR A 23 -43.15 -39.52 -4.36
CA TYR A 23 -43.04 -38.82 -5.67
C TYR A 23 -41.68 -38.10 -5.80
N PRO A 24 -41.16 -37.83 -7.02
CA PRO A 24 -39.84 -38.34 -7.42
C PRO A 24 -38.80 -37.28 -7.82
N LEU A 25 -37.56 -37.74 -7.93
CA LEU A 25 -36.39 -37.11 -8.55
C LEU A 25 -36.67 -36.69 -10.00
N LEU A 26 -36.93 -35.41 -10.27
CA LEU A 26 -36.90 -34.85 -11.63
C LEU A 26 -36.74 -33.32 -11.57
N SER A 27 -35.53 -32.81 -11.33
CA SER A 27 -35.19 -31.39 -11.57
C SER A 27 -33.69 -31.07 -11.67
N ILE A 28 -32.80 -32.04 -11.90
CA ILE A 28 -31.33 -31.79 -11.98
C ILE A 28 -30.77 -32.19 -13.36
N THR A 29 -31.48 -31.87 -14.43
CA THR A 29 -31.00 -32.08 -15.81
C THR A 29 -31.33 -30.93 -16.78
N ILE A 30 -31.61 -29.74 -16.23
CA ILE A 30 -31.63 -28.47 -16.97
C ILE A 30 -30.62 -27.56 -16.24
N SER A 31 -29.47 -27.15 -16.76
CA SER A 31 -28.92 -27.32 -18.10
C SER A 31 -27.46 -26.87 -18.07
N ILE A 32 -26.55 -27.84 -17.86
CA ILE A 32 -25.10 -27.64 -18.07
C ILE A 32 -24.84 -27.27 -19.54
N THR A 33 -25.68 -27.77 -20.44
CA THR A 33 -25.63 -27.48 -21.89
C THR A 33 -25.88 -26.01 -22.22
N THR A 34 -26.75 -25.30 -21.50
CA THR A 34 -27.03 -23.87 -21.79
C THR A 34 -25.99 -22.94 -21.16
N ILE A 35 -25.32 -23.34 -20.06
CA ILE A 35 -24.17 -22.60 -19.53
C ILE A 35 -22.97 -22.70 -20.49
N THR A 36 -22.71 -23.89 -21.06
CA THR A 36 -21.62 -24.07 -22.04
C THR A 36 -21.87 -23.30 -23.34
N ILE A 37 -23.12 -23.22 -23.81
CA ILE A 37 -23.48 -22.46 -25.03
C ILE A 37 -23.31 -20.95 -24.81
N ILE A 38 -23.65 -20.42 -23.63
CA ILE A 38 -23.45 -18.98 -23.33
C ILE A 38 -21.96 -18.63 -23.30
N ILE A 39 -21.12 -19.46 -22.67
CA ILE A 39 -19.67 -19.23 -22.60
C ILE A 39 -19.02 -19.26 -24.01
N ILE A 40 -19.47 -20.15 -24.90
CA ILE A 40 -18.97 -20.22 -26.28
C ILE A 40 -19.42 -19.01 -27.11
N ILE A 41 -20.63 -18.49 -26.92
CA ILE A 41 -21.12 -17.29 -27.62
C ILE A 41 -20.36 -16.04 -27.15
N THR A 42 -20.03 -15.92 -25.86
CA THR A 42 -19.24 -14.79 -25.34
C THR A 42 -17.78 -14.82 -25.81
N LEU A 43 -17.17 -16.00 -25.92
CA LEU A 43 -15.81 -16.17 -26.45
C LEU A 43 -15.70 -15.93 -27.96
N LEU A 44 -16.76 -16.17 -28.73
CA LEU A 44 -16.81 -15.88 -30.17
C LEU A 44 -17.13 -14.41 -30.45
N ALA A 45 -17.98 -13.76 -29.66
CA ALA A 45 -18.29 -12.34 -29.79
C ALA A 45 -17.11 -11.42 -29.38
N GLY A 46 -16.27 -11.85 -28.45
CA GLY A 46 -15.08 -11.10 -28.02
C GLY A 46 -13.91 -11.14 -29.01
N ARG A 47 -14.01 -11.89 -30.12
CA ARG A 47 -12.93 -12.05 -31.10
C ARG A 47 -13.12 -11.20 -32.37
N GLU A 48 -14.28 -10.57 -32.57
CA GLU A 48 -14.56 -9.74 -33.76
C GLU A 48 -14.43 -8.22 -33.54
N THR A 49 -14.17 -7.74 -32.32
CA THR A 49 -13.99 -6.30 -32.04
C THR A 49 -12.55 -5.80 -32.08
N LEU A 50 -11.57 -6.63 -32.48
CA LEU A 50 -10.16 -6.25 -32.62
C LEU A 50 -9.71 -5.88 -34.05
N TYR A 51 -10.64 -5.79 -34.99
CA TYR A 51 -10.37 -5.34 -36.37
C TYR A 51 -11.45 -4.36 -36.81
N SER A 52 -11.32 -3.08 -36.44
CA SER A 52 -11.80 -1.92 -37.22
C SER A 52 -11.88 -0.69 -36.33
N VAL A 53 -10.76 0.01 -36.11
CA VAL A 53 -10.73 1.49 -36.16
C VAL A 53 -9.31 1.89 -36.59
N HIS A 54 -9.07 1.90 -37.90
CA HIS A 54 -8.04 2.74 -38.51
C HIS A 54 -8.74 3.71 -39.46
N ASP A 55 -8.34 4.97 -39.34
CA ASP A 55 -8.47 6.09 -40.30
C ASP A 55 -9.72 6.98 -40.27
N ALA A 56 -9.55 8.15 -39.63
CA ALA A 56 -9.96 9.43 -40.20
C ALA A 56 -8.99 10.56 -39.76
N ASN A 57 -8.51 11.30 -40.76
CA ASN A 57 -7.37 12.22 -40.83
C ASN A 57 -7.35 13.46 -39.92
N ALA A 58 -6.10 13.92 -39.69
CA ALA A 58 -5.54 15.28 -39.90
C ALA A 58 -4.70 15.68 -38.66
N GLY A 59 -3.41 16.00 -38.71
CA GLY A 59 -2.50 16.38 -39.77
C GLY A 59 -1.71 17.57 -39.25
N GLU A 60 -0.43 17.41 -38.89
CA GLU A 60 0.54 18.50 -38.80
C GLU A 60 1.98 17.97 -38.58
N ALA A 61 2.94 18.76 -39.04
CA ALA A 61 4.24 18.37 -39.58
C ALA A 61 5.29 17.89 -38.57
N PHE A 62 6.08 16.88 -38.98
CA PHE A 62 7.41 16.57 -38.45
C PHE A 62 8.48 17.34 -39.24
N PRO A 63 9.49 17.95 -38.59
CA PRO A 63 10.75 18.27 -39.24
C PRO A 63 11.67 17.04 -39.27
N GLN A 64 12.26 16.81 -40.43
CA GLN A 64 13.35 15.86 -40.68
C GLN A 64 14.56 16.19 -39.80
N LEU A 65 15.20 15.16 -39.22
CA LEU A 65 16.57 15.26 -38.72
C LEU A 65 17.48 14.50 -39.69
N ASP A 66 18.40 15.25 -40.28
CA ASP A 66 19.40 14.77 -41.21
C ASP A 66 20.41 13.85 -40.54
N THR A 67 20.77 12.80 -41.27
CA THR A 67 21.91 11.93 -41.01
C THR A 67 23.21 12.67 -41.33
N GLU A 68 24.07 12.90 -40.34
CA GLU A 68 25.49 13.12 -40.58
C GLU A 68 26.36 12.20 -39.73
N THR A 69 27.05 11.33 -40.45
CA THR A 69 28.22 10.54 -40.07
C THR A 69 29.41 11.43 -39.71
N HIS A 70 30.04 11.19 -38.55
CA HIS A 70 31.45 11.53 -38.36
C HIS A 70 32.23 10.42 -37.63
N HIS A 71 33.26 9.96 -38.32
CA HIS A 71 34.31 9.05 -37.87
C HIS A 71 35.36 9.75 -36.99
N HIS A 72 36.20 8.91 -36.36
CA HIS A 72 37.44 9.17 -35.59
C HIS A 72 37.19 9.30 -34.07
N HIS A 73 37.93 8.64 -33.17
CA HIS A 73 39.24 8.01 -33.24
C HIS A 73 39.38 6.96 -32.13
N LEU A 74 40.17 5.92 -32.39
CA LEU A 74 40.37 4.73 -31.58
C LEU A 74 41.70 4.81 -30.80
N MET A 75 41.66 4.31 -29.56
CA MET A 75 42.74 3.74 -28.71
C MET A 75 43.66 4.66 -27.88
N PRO A 76 44.32 4.15 -26.80
CA PRO A 76 44.26 2.78 -26.23
C PRO A 76 44.04 2.67 -24.70
N ARG A 77 43.66 1.44 -24.32
CA ARG A 77 43.82 0.82 -23.00
C ARG A 77 45.28 0.81 -22.55
N SER A 78 45.52 1.11 -21.27
CA SER A 78 46.74 0.75 -20.55
C SER A 78 46.43 -0.35 -19.53
N SER A 79 46.96 -1.53 -19.79
CA SER A 79 47.13 -2.63 -18.86
C SER A 79 48.50 -2.51 -18.18
N ALA A 80 48.54 -2.46 -16.85
CA ALA A 80 49.75 -2.74 -16.10
C ALA A 80 49.40 -3.49 -14.81
N GLN A 81 49.44 -4.82 -14.89
CA GLN A 81 49.73 -5.66 -13.73
C GLN A 81 51.19 -5.44 -13.33
N SER A 82 51.44 -5.12 -12.06
CA SER A 82 52.69 -5.47 -11.41
C SER A 82 52.38 -6.06 -10.03
N ARG A 83 52.84 -7.29 -9.81
CA ARG A 83 52.92 -7.95 -8.51
C ARG A 83 54.26 -7.61 -7.89
N LEU A 84 54.27 -7.33 -6.59
CA LEU A 84 55.34 -7.44 -5.57
C LEU A 84 54.87 -6.51 -4.42
N SER A 85 54.86 -6.81 -3.13
CA SER A 85 55.12 -7.96 -2.27
C SER A 85 54.76 -7.42 -0.86
N SER A 86 54.15 -8.26 -0.02
CA SER A 86 54.25 -8.31 1.45
C SER A 86 54.60 -7.02 2.23
N GLY A 87 53.69 -6.56 3.10
CA GLY A 87 54.01 -5.61 4.16
C GLY A 87 52.78 -5.05 4.88
N ASP A 88 52.44 -5.68 6.00
CA ASP A 88 51.81 -5.15 7.22
C ASP A 88 50.66 -4.14 7.10
N GLY A 89 49.47 -4.60 7.50
CA GLY A 89 48.33 -3.76 7.78
C GLY A 89 48.52 -2.97 9.07
N PHE A 90 48.32 -1.65 9.01
CA PHE A 90 47.98 -0.85 10.19
C PHE A 90 47.39 0.53 9.87
N TYR A 91 46.56 0.73 8.84
CA TYR A 91 45.84 2.04 8.69
C TYR A 91 44.43 1.99 8.09
N THR A 92 43.89 0.81 7.72
CA THR A 92 42.59 0.74 7.04
C THR A 92 41.43 0.28 7.93
N SER A 93 41.67 -0.24 9.13
CA SER A 93 40.58 -0.64 10.03
C SER A 93 39.92 0.56 10.70
N ASN A 94 40.69 1.48 11.30
CA ASN A 94 40.09 2.59 12.04
C ASN A 94 39.33 3.59 11.15
N ALA A 95 39.78 3.85 9.93
CA ALA A 95 39.09 4.78 9.04
C ALA A 95 37.78 4.20 8.50
N LEU A 96 37.75 2.91 8.13
CA LEU A 96 36.53 2.22 7.70
C LEU A 96 35.56 2.04 8.88
N HIS A 97 36.07 1.65 10.04
CA HIS A 97 35.28 1.48 11.26
C HIS A 97 34.78 2.82 11.81
N THR A 98 35.47 3.95 11.54
CA THR A 98 34.99 5.31 11.87
C THR A 98 33.97 5.81 10.84
N PHE A 99 34.06 5.39 9.58
CA PHE A 99 33.07 5.69 8.54
C PHE A 99 31.76 4.93 8.78
N GLU A 100 31.84 3.64 9.11
CA GLU A 100 30.69 2.82 9.49
C GLU A 100 30.05 3.29 10.80
N LYS A 101 30.86 3.69 11.79
CA LYS A 101 30.39 4.23 13.07
C LYS A 101 29.80 5.64 12.92
N GLY A 102 30.32 6.46 12.01
CA GLY A 102 29.76 7.77 11.66
C GLY A 102 28.43 7.69 10.90
N LEU A 103 28.15 6.58 10.21
CA LEU A 103 26.85 6.33 9.56
C LEU A 103 25.80 5.73 10.51
N GLN A 104 26.23 5.10 11.61
CA GLN A 104 25.36 4.45 12.59
C GLN A 104 25.08 5.29 13.85
N GLU A 105 26.01 6.11 14.35
CA GLU A 105 25.86 6.75 15.67
C GLU A 105 24.88 7.94 15.71
N ASP A 106 24.51 8.53 14.57
CA ASP A 106 23.56 9.67 14.52
C ASP A 106 22.18 9.30 13.96
N ARG A 107 21.94 8.03 13.58
CA ARG A 107 20.61 7.60 13.16
C ARG A 107 19.79 7.24 14.39
N PRO A 108 18.70 7.97 14.70
CA PRO A 108 17.84 7.60 15.81
C PRO A 108 17.37 6.15 15.64
N SER A 109 17.58 5.35 16.68
CA SER A 109 16.95 4.03 16.82
C SER A 109 15.45 4.26 16.94
N PHE A 110 14.73 4.15 15.84
CA PHE A 110 13.29 4.19 15.86
C PHE A 110 12.76 2.94 16.56
N GLY A 111 11.75 3.10 17.41
CA GLY A 111 10.84 2.00 17.73
C GLY A 111 10.07 1.65 16.46
N ASN A 112 8.86 2.17 16.33
CA ASN A 112 8.16 2.20 15.05
C ASN A 112 8.30 3.59 14.40
N VAL A 113 7.92 3.73 13.14
CA VAL A 113 7.92 5.02 12.43
C VAL A 113 6.77 5.05 11.42
N ALA A 114 6.15 6.22 11.24
CA ALA A 114 5.19 6.46 10.17
C ALA A 114 5.81 7.40 9.13
N VAL A 115 5.62 7.14 7.86
CA VAL A 115 6.31 7.81 6.76
C VAL A 115 5.30 8.26 5.72
N LEU A 116 5.35 9.55 5.38
CA LEU A 116 4.62 10.14 4.27
C LEU A 116 5.63 10.74 3.30
N MET A 117 5.62 10.26 2.06
CA MET A 117 6.47 10.79 0.99
C MET A 117 5.64 11.67 0.07
N GLU A 118 6.05 12.92 -0.10
CA GLU A 118 5.40 13.88 -0.99
C GLU A 118 6.44 14.89 -1.48
N THR A 119 6.60 15.04 -2.79
CA THR A 119 7.62 15.91 -3.39
C THR A 119 7.22 17.39 -3.34
N ASN A 120 5.94 17.71 -3.19
CA ASN A 120 5.46 19.07 -3.04
C ASN A 120 4.39 19.19 -1.94
N THR A 121 4.83 19.10 -0.68
CA THR A 121 3.97 19.15 0.50
C THR A 121 3.12 20.43 0.57
N SER A 122 3.65 21.56 0.09
CA SER A 122 2.94 22.85 0.09
C SER A 122 1.78 22.90 -0.91
N ALA A 123 1.76 22.02 -1.92
CA ALA A 123 0.65 21.89 -2.85
C ALA A 123 -0.50 21.00 -2.33
N VAL A 124 -0.30 20.28 -1.23
CA VAL A 124 -1.30 19.39 -0.62
C VAL A 124 -2.16 20.19 0.38
N PRO A 125 -3.42 20.54 0.04
CA PRO A 125 -4.21 21.49 0.85
C PRO A 125 -4.53 20.97 2.26
N ASN A 126 -4.66 19.65 2.39
CA ASN A 126 -5.04 18.93 3.60
C ASN A 126 -3.85 18.25 4.31
N LEU A 127 -2.60 18.59 3.96
CA LEU A 127 -1.42 17.98 4.58
C LEU A 127 -1.43 18.13 6.11
N VAL A 128 -1.61 19.35 6.60
CA VAL A 128 -1.58 19.65 8.04
C VAL A 128 -2.64 18.83 8.80
N PRO A 129 -3.95 18.87 8.44
CA PRO A 129 -4.93 18.07 9.16
C PRO A 129 -4.68 16.57 9.06
N ILE A 130 -4.23 16.04 7.91
CA ILE A 130 -3.91 14.60 7.77
C ILE A 130 -2.77 14.21 8.69
N VAL A 131 -1.64 14.92 8.64
CA VAL A 131 -0.46 14.58 9.44
C VAL A 131 -0.77 14.70 10.94
N LEU A 132 -1.52 15.72 11.35
CA LEU A 132 -1.94 15.86 12.75
C LEU A 132 -2.90 14.76 13.18
N HIS A 133 -3.78 14.29 12.28
CA HIS A 133 -4.68 13.17 12.55
C HIS A 133 -3.92 11.85 12.72
N PHE A 134 -2.99 11.52 11.81
CA PHE A 134 -2.14 10.35 11.98
C PHE A 134 -1.33 10.41 13.28
N ALA A 135 -0.76 11.58 13.61
CA ALA A 135 0.01 11.74 14.85
C ALA A 135 -0.85 11.53 16.10
N SER A 136 -2.11 11.94 16.08
CA SER A 136 -3.01 11.78 17.23
C SER A 136 -3.48 10.34 17.40
N VAL A 137 -3.81 9.64 16.30
CA VAL A 137 -4.30 8.26 16.33
C VAL A 137 -3.17 7.28 16.67
N LEU A 138 -1.97 7.46 16.10
CA LEU A 138 -0.83 6.57 16.35
C LEU A 138 -0.15 6.83 17.70
N GLY A 139 -0.18 8.08 18.17
CA GLY A 139 0.45 8.47 19.42
C GLY A 139 1.99 8.50 19.39
N PRO A 140 2.64 8.71 20.55
CA PRO A 140 4.05 9.11 20.62
C PRO A 140 5.07 8.01 20.25
N ASN A 141 4.63 6.76 20.14
CA ASN A 141 5.47 5.63 19.75
C ASN A 141 5.68 5.54 18.23
N TRP A 142 4.99 6.39 17.47
CA TRP A 142 5.02 6.46 16.01
C TRP A 142 5.35 7.89 15.55
N PRO A 143 6.61 8.33 15.70
CA PRO A 143 7.02 9.58 15.08
C PRO A 143 6.75 9.54 13.57
N ILE A 144 6.24 10.64 13.04
CA ILE A 144 6.00 10.81 11.61
C ILE A 144 7.24 11.42 10.96
N VAL A 145 7.70 10.81 9.87
CA VAL A 145 8.74 11.35 9.01
C VAL A 145 8.10 11.77 7.69
N LEU A 146 8.16 13.06 7.39
CA LEU A 146 7.82 13.59 6.07
C LEU A 146 9.06 13.52 5.19
N VAL A 147 8.97 12.76 4.11
CA VAL A 147 10.01 12.61 3.11
C VAL A 147 9.66 13.51 1.93
N THR A 148 10.43 14.58 1.72
CA THR A 148 10.07 15.63 0.75
C THR A 148 11.30 16.26 0.09
N LEU A 149 11.12 17.10 -0.92
CA LEU A 149 12.20 17.88 -1.51
C LEU A 149 12.48 19.13 -0.66
N GLU A 150 13.76 19.40 -0.38
CA GLU A 150 14.15 20.61 0.36
C GLU A 150 13.70 21.89 -0.37
N SER A 151 13.72 21.88 -1.70
CA SER A 151 13.35 23.02 -2.55
C SER A 151 11.87 23.40 -2.49
N THR A 152 10.99 22.48 -2.08
CA THR A 152 9.54 22.69 -2.00
C THR A 152 9.03 22.71 -0.56
N TRP A 153 9.87 22.35 0.42
CA TRP A 153 9.48 22.31 1.81
C TRP A 153 9.28 23.71 2.39
N VAL A 154 8.08 23.94 2.93
CA VAL A 154 7.76 25.11 3.75
C VAL A 154 7.11 24.61 5.03
N ALA A 155 7.75 24.87 6.16
CA ALA A 155 7.23 24.48 7.47
C ALA A 155 5.84 25.11 7.68
N PRO A 156 4.80 24.31 8.01
CA PRO A 156 3.45 24.86 8.22
C PRO A 156 3.39 25.88 9.36
N GLU A 157 2.55 26.91 9.19
CA GLU A 157 2.30 27.94 10.22
C GLU A 157 1.53 27.41 11.45
N SER A 158 0.90 26.25 11.33
CA SER A 158 0.08 25.64 12.40
C SER A 158 0.88 25.46 13.70
N PRO A 159 0.46 26.08 14.82
CA PRO A 159 1.13 25.91 16.10
C PRO A 159 1.13 24.47 16.61
N ALA A 160 0.08 23.69 16.29
CA ALA A 160 0.01 22.28 16.66
C ALA A 160 1.07 21.45 15.92
N PHE A 161 1.24 21.72 14.63
CA PHE A 161 2.25 21.07 13.80
C PHE A 161 3.66 21.41 14.29
N ARG A 162 3.93 22.70 14.54
CA ARG A 162 5.22 23.17 15.07
C ARG A 162 5.57 22.54 16.41
N ARG A 163 4.62 22.43 17.35
CA ARG A 163 4.87 21.76 18.64
C ARG A 163 5.28 20.29 18.47
N LEU A 164 4.70 19.57 17.51
CA LEU A 164 5.10 18.19 17.23
C LEU A 164 6.46 18.11 16.54
N MET A 165 6.82 19.09 15.71
CA MET A 165 8.19 19.21 15.19
C MET A 165 9.20 19.48 16.32
N ASP A 166 8.92 20.42 17.20
CA ASP A 166 9.76 20.76 18.35
C ASP A 166 9.94 19.56 19.30
N ALA A 167 8.90 18.73 19.43
CA ALA A 167 8.92 17.49 20.21
C ALA A 167 9.51 16.28 19.46
N ASN A 168 10.05 16.48 18.25
CA ASN A 168 10.61 15.43 17.38
C ASN A 168 9.60 14.30 17.04
N GLN A 169 8.30 14.60 17.12
CA GLN A 169 7.19 13.72 16.75
C GLN A 169 6.82 13.85 15.27
N ILE A 170 7.11 15.01 14.66
CA ILE A 170 7.11 15.18 13.20
C ILE A 170 8.53 15.57 12.79
N ARG A 171 9.10 14.85 11.84
CA ARG A 171 10.47 15.03 11.37
C ARG A 171 10.49 15.15 9.86
N ILE A 172 11.48 15.85 9.33
CA ILE A 172 11.65 16.02 7.89
C ILE A 172 12.92 15.30 7.46
N THR A 173 12.81 14.47 6.43
CA THR A 173 13.94 13.86 5.73
C THR A 173 13.90 14.34 4.30
N TYR A 174 14.98 14.93 3.81
CA TYR A 174 15.02 15.42 2.44
C TYR A 174 15.39 14.31 1.46
N LEU A 175 14.63 14.24 0.37
CA LEU A 175 14.95 13.46 -0.81
C LEU A 175 16.23 13.99 -1.47
N PRO A 176 17.01 13.14 -2.17
CA PRO A 176 18.09 13.59 -3.02
C PRO A 176 17.62 14.68 -4.00
N ALA A 177 18.41 15.74 -4.19
CA ALA A 177 18.02 16.87 -5.03
C ALA A 177 17.74 16.51 -6.51
N THR A 178 18.24 15.36 -6.96
CA THR A 178 18.03 14.83 -8.32
C THR A 178 16.79 13.94 -8.43
N THR A 179 16.08 13.68 -7.34
CA THR A 179 14.88 12.82 -7.34
C THR A 179 13.79 13.48 -8.16
N ASN A 180 13.28 12.75 -9.15
CA ASN A 180 12.14 13.15 -9.96
C ASN A 180 11.06 12.07 -9.86
N ILE A 181 9.94 12.42 -9.23
CA ILE A 181 8.78 11.54 -9.05
C ILE A 181 7.60 12.25 -9.71
N SER A 182 7.37 11.96 -10.98
CA SER A 182 6.36 12.63 -11.82
C SER A 182 5.10 11.80 -12.03
N ASP A 183 5.16 10.50 -11.78
CA ASP A 183 4.09 9.54 -12.02
C ASP A 183 4.19 8.31 -11.11
N HIS A 184 3.18 7.44 -11.16
CA HIS A 184 3.12 6.23 -10.35
C HIS A 184 4.31 5.28 -10.59
N HIS A 185 4.82 5.17 -11.82
CA HIS A 185 5.95 4.28 -12.09
C HIS A 185 7.24 4.82 -11.48
N SER A 186 7.47 6.13 -11.55
CA SER A 186 8.63 6.77 -10.90
C SER A 186 8.60 6.63 -9.38
N VAL A 187 7.41 6.61 -8.75
CA VAL A 187 7.25 6.24 -7.33
C VAL A 187 7.71 4.80 -7.12
N SER A 188 7.21 3.86 -7.94
CA SER A 188 7.55 2.45 -7.80
C SER A 188 9.06 2.22 -7.91
N VAL A 189 9.69 2.79 -8.94
CA VAL A 189 11.14 2.72 -9.17
C VAL A 189 11.88 3.25 -7.95
N PHE A 190 11.53 4.44 -7.47
CA PHE A 190 12.20 5.05 -6.32
C PHE A 190 12.06 4.21 -5.04
N LEU A 191 10.87 3.67 -4.76
CA LEU A 191 10.65 2.82 -3.60
C LEU A 191 11.31 1.44 -3.72
N THR A 192 11.76 1.04 -4.92
CA THR A 192 12.60 -0.15 -5.11
C THR A 192 14.10 0.14 -5.05
N GLU A 193 14.52 1.37 -4.72
CA GLU A 193 15.93 1.70 -4.50
C GLU A 193 16.33 1.51 -3.03
N PRO A 194 17.59 1.08 -2.74
CA PRO A 194 18.07 0.88 -1.37
C PRO A 194 17.99 2.14 -0.49
N TRP A 195 18.26 3.31 -1.07
CA TRP A 195 18.38 4.57 -0.33
C TRP A 195 17.18 4.84 0.59
N PHE A 196 15.95 4.59 0.10
CA PHE A 196 14.74 4.85 0.88
C PHE A 196 14.68 3.98 2.14
N TRP A 197 14.92 2.68 1.99
CA TRP A 197 14.84 1.71 3.10
C TRP A 197 15.99 1.83 4.07
N GLU A 198 17.18 2.22 3.61
CA GLU A 198 18.33 2.50 4.47
C GLU A 198 18.02 3.58 5.52
N GLN A 199 17.15 4.55 5.21
CA GLN A 199 16.78 5.60 6.16
C GLN A 199 16.01 5.04 7.37
N PHE A 200 15.32 3.91 7.20
CA PHE A 200 14.36 3.37 8.17
C PHE A 200 14.69 1.96 8.64
N VAL A 201 15.80 1.35 8.18
CA VAL A 201 16.21 -0.03 8.51
C VAL A 201 16.34 -0.29 10.02
N SER A 202 16.60 0.74 10.82
CA SER A 202 16.66 0.63 12.28
C SER A 202 15.29 0.45 12.94
N ALA A 203 14.20 0.89 12.28
CA ALA A 203 12.86 0.78 12.82
C ALA A 203 12.41 -0.69 12.93
N HIS A 204 11.61 -0.98 13.95
CA HIS A 204 10.94 -2.27 14.12
C HIS A 204 9.87 -2.49 13.04
N ARG A 205 9.00 -1.50 12.84
CA ARG A 205 8.01 -1.44 11.76
C ARG A 205 7.86 -0.03 11.21
N MET A 206 7.51 0.04 9.93
CA MET A 206 7.29 1.27 9.20
C MET A 206 5.88 1.30 8.62
N LEU A 207 5.07 2.27 9.03
CA LEU A 207 3.81 2.57 8.37
C LEU A 207 4.08 3.55 7.23
N ILE A 208 3.78 3.18 6.01
CA ILE A 208 3.69 4.11 4.88
C ILE A 208 2.23 4.54 4.74
N PHE A 209 2.00 5.84 4.63
CA PHE A 209 0.68 6.39 4.36
C PHE A 209 0.77 7.55 3.37
N GLN A 210 -0.17 7.58 2.43
CA GLN A 210 -0.31 8.65 1.43
C GLN A 210 -1.36 9.67 1.88
N VAL A 211 -1.33 10.86 1.27
CA VAL A 211 -2.24 11.98 1.59
C VAL A 211 -3.72 11.68 1.29
N ASP A 212 -4.00 10.59 0.57
CA ASP A 212 -5.33 10.07 0.27
C ASP A 212 -5.66 8.78 1.04
N SER A 213 -4.96 8.55 2.16
CA SER A 213 -5.25 7.51 3.16
C SER A 213 -5.59 8.09 4.53
N ILE A 214 -6.33 7.34 5.34
CA ILE A 214 -6.75 7.74 6.68
C ILE A 214 -6.79 6.54 7.64
N LEU A 215 -6.53 6.80 8.92
CA LEU A 215 -6.84 5.87 10.02
C LEU A 215 -8.16 6.28 10.68
N CYS A 216 -8.94 5.32 11.16
CA CYS A 216 -10.26 5.58 11.73
C CYS A 216 -10.19 5.57 13.26
N SER A 217 -10.46 6.71 13.93
CA SER A 217 -10.32 6.77 15.39
C SER A 217 -11.36 5.93 16.14
N LYS A 218 -12.45 5.52 15.45
CA LYS A 218 -13.48 4.60 15.95
C LYS A 218 -13.03 3.13 15.93
N ALA A 219 -11.92 2.80 15.25
CA ALA A 219 -11.46 1.42 15.13
C ALA A 219 -11.12 0.83 16.51
N PRO A 220 -11.58 -0.39 16.83
CA PRO A 220 -11.25 -1.06 18.08
C PRO A 220 -9.83 -1.63 18.07
N MET A 221 -9.27 -1.85 16.88
CA MET A 221 -7.90 -2.29 16.68
C MET A 221 -6.98 -1.07 16.59
N THR A 222 -5.73 -1.29 16.92
CA THR A 222 -4.64 -0.31 16.91
C THR A 222 -3.57 -0.75 15.93
N MET A 223 -2.60 0.13 15.62
CA MET A 223 -1.48 -0.24 14.76
C MET A 223 -0.64 -1.38 15.37
N GLU A 224 -0.59 -1.44 16.71
CA GLU A 224 0.11 -2.46 17.49
C GLU A 224 -0.38 -3.89 17.19
N ASP A 225 -1.66 -4.05 16.89
CA ASP A 225 -2.28 -5.35 16.59
C ASP A 225 -1.78 -5.96 15.25
N PHE A 226 -1.05 -5.20 14.44
CA PHE A 226 -0.54 -5.63 13.14
C PHE A 226 0.99 -5.77 13.09
N LEU A 227 1.71 -5.52 14.18
CA LEU A 227 3.18 -5.50 14.19
C LEU A 227 3.83 -6.87 13.98
N GLU A 228 3.08 -7.96 14.13
CA GLU A 228 3.59 -9.31 13.84
C GLU A 228 3.83 -9.54 12.34
N TRP A 229 3.17 -8.78 11.47
CA TRP A 229 3.26 -8.93 10.02
C TRP A 229 4.49 -8.22 9.46
N ASP A 230 5.16 -8.84 8.50
CA ASP A 230 6.28 -8.24 7.78
C ASP A 230 5.81 -7.29 6.67
N LEU A 231 4.60 -7.52 6.14
CA LEU A 231 3.94 -6.67 5.16
C LEU A 231 2.43 -6.86 5.27
N VAL A 232 1.70 -5.76 5.40
CA VAL A 232 0.24 -5.72 5.29
C VAL A 232 -0.20 -4.38 4.70
N GLY A 233 -1.21 -4.41 3.84
CA GLY A 233 -1.87 -3.23 3.29
C GLY A 233 -3.30 -3.59 2.89
N ALA A 234 -3.97 -2.70 2.15
CA ALA A 234 -5.32 -2.97 1.67
C ALA A 234 -5.28 -4.08 0.59
N PRO A 235 -6.00 -5.21 0.74
CA PRO A 235 -5.93 -6.29 -0.23
C PRO A 235 -6.51 -5.89 -1.59
N ILE A 236 -5.82 -6.28 -2.66
CA ILE A 236 -6.24 -6.08 -4.05
C ILE A 236 -6.80 -7.39 -4.59
N THR A 237 -8.04 -7.36 -5.10
CA THR A 237 -8.72 -8.56 -5.65
C THR A 237 -9.08 -8.45 -7.14
N VAL A 238 -9.09 -7.24 -7.71
CA VAL A 238 -9.56 -7.01 -9.09
C VAL A 238 -8.41 -6.74 -10.08
N TRP A 239 -7.35 -6.06 -9.64
CA TRP A 239 -6.27 -5.57 -10.53
C TRP A 239 -4.87 -6.04 -10.15
N GLY A 240 -4.78 -7.09 -9.34
CA GLY A 240 -3.50 -7.54 -8.80
C GLY A 240 -3.65 -8.62 -7.76
N ILE A 241 -2.52 -8.97 -7.15
CA ILE A 241 -2.42 -9.85 -5.99
C ILE A 241 -1.62 -9.11 -4.92
N GLY A 242 -1.97 -9.33 -3.66
CA GLY A 242 -1.27 -8.73 -2.53
C GLY A 242 -1.99 -7.48 -2.04
N TYR A 243 -1.23 -6.41 -1.83
CA TYR A 243 -1.73 -5.22 -1.15
C TYR A 243 -1.44 -3.96 -1.96
N ASN A 244 -2.28 -2.94 -1.76
CA ASN A 244 -1.98 -1.58 -2.17
C ASN A 244 -1.00 -0.92 -1.19
N GLY A 245 -0.04 -0.15 -1.72
CA GLY A 245 1.02 0.49 -0.96
C GLY A 245 0.64 1.76 -0.20
N GLY A 246 -0.48 2.42 -0.56
CA GLY A 246 -0.83 3.77 -0.11
C GLY A 246 -1.26 3.91 1.35
N LEU A 247 -1.64 2.79 1.98
CA LEU A 247 -1.68 2.62 3.44
C LEU A 247 -1.17 1.22 3.74
N SER A 248 0.07 1.11 4.20
CA SER A 248 0.72 -0.19 4.39
C SER A 248 1.71 -0.19 5.54
N LEU A 249 1.74 -1.28 6.31
CA LEU A 249 2.73 -1.55 7.33
C LEU A 249 3.79 -2.50 6.74
N ARG A 250 5.06 -2.15 6.91
CA ARG A 250 6.19 -2.83 6.27
C ARG A 250 7.33 -3.05 7.27
N ASN A 251 8.01 -4.18 7.16
CA ASN A 251 9.28 -4.46 7.85
C ASN A 251 10.43 -3.89 6.99
N PRO A 252 11.05 -2.77 7.39
CA PRO A 252 12.04 -2.10 6.55
C PRO A 252 13.31 -2.93 6.33
N ARG A 253 13.64 -3.88 7.22
CA ARG A 253 14.77 -4.80 7.03
C ARG A 253 14.52 -5.79 5.91
N LEU A 254 13.30 -6.36 5.86
CA LEU A 254 12.90 -7.25 4.78
C LEU A 254 12.85 -6.50 3.44
N MET A 255 12.30 -5.29 3.43
CA MET A 255 12.23 -4.49 2.19
C MET A 255 13.64 -4.13 1.69
N LEU A 256 14.56 -3.76 2.59
CA LEU A 256 15.95 -3.51 2.25
C LEU A 256 16.67 -4.78 1.72
N ASP A 257 16.40 -5.95 2.31
CA ASP A 257 16.93 -7.24 1.82
C ASP A 257 16.44 -7.53 0.39
N ILE A 258 15.16 -7.29 0.12
CA ILE A 258 14.56 -7.49 -1.20
C ILE A 258 15.23 -6.59 -2.26
N VAL A 259 15.37 -5.29 -2.00
CA VAL A 259 15.93 -4.35 -3.00
C VAL A 259 17.44 -4.52 -3.21
N ASN A 260 18.15 -5.13 -2.26
CA ASN A 260 19.58 -5.40 -2.40
C ASN A 260 19.89 -6.72 -3.14
N ASP A 261 18.88 -7.53 -3.44
CA ASP A 261 19.06 -8.77 -4.18
C ASP A 261 19.22 -8.47 -5.68
N PRO A 262 20.42 -8.68 -6.26
CA PRO A 262 20.69 -8.35 -7.66
C PRO A 262 19.98 -9.29 -8.65
N SER A 263 19.35 -10.36 -8.17
CA SER A 263 18.61 -11.31 -9.00
C SER A 263 17.17 -10.89 -9.28
N VAL A 264 16.67 -9.88 -8.57
CA VAL A 264 15.31 -9.35 -8.73
C VAL A 264 15.37 -7.92 -9.24
N SER A 265 14.41 -7.57 -10.09
CA SER A 265 14.27 -6.21 -10.61
C SER A 265 12.80 -5.87 -10.73
N LEU A 266 12.47 -4.58 -10.60
CA LEU A 266 11.14 -4.09 -10.92
C LEU A 266 10.95 -4.06 -12.45
N GLY A 267 9.88 -4.66 -12.95
CA GLY A 267 9.51 -4.58 -14.36
C GLY A 267 9.00 -3.19 -14.76
N PRO A 268 9.00 -2.85 -16.06
CA PRO A 268 8.59 -1.54 -16.56
C PRO A 268 7.10 -1.21 -16.34
N HIS A 269 6.28 -2.20 -15.99
CA HIS A 269 4.84 -2.06 -15.73
C HIS A 269 4.44 -2.58 -14.35
N ASP A 270 5.42 -2.87 -13.50
CA ASP A 270 5.16 -3.38 -12.16
C ASP A 270 4.86 -2.22 -11.21
N TYR A 271 3.92 -2.45 -10.29
CA TYR A 271 3.73 -1.61 -9.11
C TYR A 271 4.59 -2.15 -7.98
N GLU A 272 5.20 -1.26 -7.19
CA GLU A 272 6.16 -1.69 -6.17
C GLU A 272 5.50 -2.51 -5.07
N ASP A 273 4.25 -2.21 -4.74
CA ASP A 273 3.49 -2.86 -3.68
C ASP A 273 3.23 -4.35 -3.99
N GLN A 274 2.79 -4.65 -5.21
CA GLN A 274 2.62 -6.01 -5.71
C GLN A 274 3.96 -6.71 -5.91
N TRP A 275 4.98 -5.98 -6.36
CA TRP A 275 6.33 -6.53 -6.50
C TRP A 275 6.91 -6.92 -5.14
N PHE A 276 6.86 -6.04 -4.13
CA PHE A 276 7.29 -6.33 -2.76
C PHE A 276 6.49 -7.50 -2.17
N TYR A 277 5.18 -7.55 -2.40
CA TYR A 277 4.36 -8.68 -1.96
C TYR A 277 4.86 -10.01 -2.54
N ALA A 278 5.10 -10.08 -3.85
CA ALA A 278 5.61 -11.28 -4.51
C ALA A 278 7.00 -11.68 -3.96
N ARG A 279 7.91 -10.70 -3.82
CA ARG A 279 9.28 -10.93 -3.31
C ARG A 279 9.28 -11.33 -1.83
N ALA A 280 8.35 -10.82 -1.03
CA ALA A 280 8.17 -11.18 0.37
C ALA A 280 7.67 -12.63 0.52
N LEU A 281 6.71 -13.05 -0.32
CA LEU A 281 6.24 -14.44 -0.37
C LEU A 281 7.37 -15.42 -0.69
N GLU A 282 8.18 -15.12 -1.70
CA GLU A 282 9.33 -15.95 -2.10
C GLU A 282 10.35 -16.14 -0.96
N ARG A 283 10.45 -15.15 -0.06
CA ARG A 283 11.33 -15.16 1.12
C ARG A 283 10.69 -15.78 2.36
N GLY A 284 9.43 -16.23 2.28
CA GLY A 284 8.72 -16.80 3.43
C GLY A 284 8.37 -15.77 4.50
N ALA A 285 8.12 -14.52 4.11
CA ALA A 285 7.70 -13.47 5.02
C ALA A 285 6.42 -13.83 5.79
N HIS A 286 6.27 -13.31 7.01
CA HIS A 286 5.05 -13.49 7.80
C HIS A 286 3.98 -12.51 7.31
N LEU A 287 3.02 -13.02 6.53
CA LEU A 287 1.95 -12.22 5.92
C LEU A 287 0.58 -12.63 6.48
N PRO A 288 -0.36 -11.68 6.66
CA PRO A 288 -1.70 -12.00 7.09
C PRO A 288 -2.49 -12.73 6.00
N ASP A 289 -3.49 -13.49 6.42
CA ASP A 289 -4.57 -13.89 5.51
C ASP A 289 -5.42 -12.68 5.10
N GLN A 290 -6.33 -12.91 4.14
CA GLN A 290 -7.18 -11.86 3.60
C GLN A 290 -8.10 -11.23 4.67
N ASP A 291 -8.60 -12.00 5.62
CA ASP A 291 -9.51 -11.51 6.65
C ASP A 291 -8.79 -10.56 7.62
N GLN A 292 -7.53 -10.85 7.97
CA GLN A 292 -6.71 -9.95 8.78
C GLN A 292 -6.28 -8.71 7.98
N ALA A 293 -5.94 -8.86 6.70
CA ALA A 293 -5.61 -7.70 5.85
C ALA A 293 -6.79 -6.73 5.68
N LEU A 294 -8.02 -7.24 5.56
CA LEU A 294 -9.24 -6.42 5.49
C LEU A 294 -9.50 -5.61 6.76
N LYS A 295 -9.10 -6.13 7.93
CA LYS A 295 -9.16 -5.37 9.19
C LYS A 295 -8.14 -4.25 9.24
N PHE A 296 -7.01 -4.38 8.55
CA PHE A 296 -5.99 -3.34 8.50
C PHE A 296 -6.43 -2.17 7.63
N ALA A 297 -6.73 -2.40 6.35
CA ALA A 297 -7.10 -1.33 5.44
C ALA A 297 -8.05 -1.79 4.33
N VAL A 298 -8.89 -0.85 3.89
CA VAL A 298 -9.79 -1.02 2.74
C VAL A 298 -9.39 -0.08 1.61
N GLU A 299 -9.37 -0.63 0.40
CA GLU A 299 -9.34 0.12 -0.85
C GLU A 299 -10.38 -0.49 -1.81
N THR A 300 -10.06 -1.63 -2.43
CA THR A 300 -10.91 -2.23 -3.48
C THR A 300 -11.91 -3.26 -2.97
N THR A 301 -11.58 -3.93 -1.85
CA THR A 301 -12.46 -4.92 -1.22
C THR A 301 -13.03 -4.34 0.07
N TYR A 302 -14.35 -4.24 0.15
CA TYR A 302 -15.02 -3.62 1.29
C TYR A 302 -14.87 -4.44 2.57
N TYR A 303 -14.65 -3.74 3.68
CA TYR A 303 -14.81 -4.23 5.03
C TYR A 303 -15.44 -3.12 5.86
N GLN A 304 -16.37 -3.47 6.74
CA GLN A 304 -17.21 -2.49 7.42
C GLN A 304 -16.44 -1.66 8.46
N THR A 305 -15.48 -2.28 9.15
CA THR A 305 -14.81 -1.68 10.30
C THR A 305 -13.28 -1.80 10.27
N PRO A 306 -12.60 -1.36 9.20
CA PRO A 306 -11.15 -1.44 9.12
C PRO A 306 -10.51 -0.41 10.05
N LEU A 307 -9.22 -0.62 10.33
CA LEU A 307 -8.36 0.36 10.98
C LEU A 307 -8.15 1.61 10.10
N GLY A 308 -8.15 1.47 8.78
CA GLY A 308 -8.04 2.62 7.87
C GLY A 308 -8.56 2.39 6.46
N TYR A 309 -8.52 3.45 5.66
CA TYR A 309 -8.89 3.43 4.24
C TYR A 309 -7.79 4.07 3.39
N HIS A 310 -7.65 3.58 2.17
CA HIS A 310 -6.91 4.23 1.10
C HIS A 310 -7.86 4.51 -0.07
N ARG A 311 -7.92 5.76 -0.53
CA ARG A 311 -8.80 6.23 -1.61
C ARG A 311 -10.22 5.65 -1.56
N PRO A 312 -10.95 5.76 -0.43
CA PRO A 312 -12.26 5.12 -0.29
C PRO A 312 -13.29 5.62 -1.30
N LYS A 313 -13.26 6.89 -1.71
CA LYS A 313 -14.30 7.46 -2.59
C LYS A 313 -14.30 6.86 -4.01
N PRO A 314 -13.17 6.74 -4.72
CA PRO A 314 -13.14 6.06 -6.02
C PRO A 314 -13.57 4.59 -5.99
N PHE A 315 -13.24 3.86 -4.91
CA PHE A 315 -13.37 2.39 -4.89
C PHE A 315 -14.56 1.86 -4.09
N GLN A 316 -15.09 2.65 -3.15
CA GLN A 316 -16.15 2.26 -2.22
C GLN A 316 -17.30 3.27 -2.20
N ALA A 317 -17.58 3.88 -3.36
CA ALA A 317 -18.65 4.88 -3.50
C ALA A 317 -20.03 4.34 -3.07
N GLU A 318 -20.27 3.03 -3.25
CA GLU A 318 -21.52 2.38 -2.86
C GLU A 318 -21.68 2.18 -1.34
N HIS A 319 -20.60 2.27 -0.58
CA HIS A 319 -20.57 2.10 0.88
C HIS A 319 -20.28 3.42 1.61
N TRP A 320 -20.51 4.55 0.94
CA TRP A 320 -20.05 5.84 1.44
C TRP A 320 -20.69 6.27 2.75
N ASP A 321 -21.99 6.01 2.91
CA ASP A 321 -22.73 6.37 4.12
C ASP A 321 -22.21 5.54 5.31
N GLU A 322 -21.96 4.25 5.11
CA GLU A 322 -21.36 3.38 6.12
C GLU A 322 -19.92 3.80 6.46
N ILE A 323 -19.12 4.15 5.45
CA ILE A 323 -17.73 4.60 5.64
C ILE A 323 -17.70 5.91 6.42
N THR A 324 -18.57 6.88 6.12
CA THR A 324 -18.59 8.17 6.81
C THR A 324 -19.16 8.07 8.22
N GLU A 325 -20.09 7.13 8.48
CA GLU A 325 -20.56 6.81 9.83
C GLU A 325 -19.48 6.08 10.66
N TRP A 326 -18.70 5.21 10.02
CA TRP A 326 -17.62 4.48 10.66
C TRP A 326 -16.38 5.35 10.93
N CYS A 327 -15.95 6.09 9.91
CA CYS A 327 -14.67 6.78 9.86
C CYS A 327 -14.89 8.21 9.35
N PRO A 328 -15.53 9.10 10.12
CA PRO A 328 -15.85 10.46 9.68
C PRO A 328 -14.62 11.25 9.22
N GLU A 329 -13.42 10.86 9.65
CA GLU A 329 -12.14 11.45 9.28
C GLU A 329 -11.78 11.24 7.81
N VAL A 330 -12.47 10.34 7.09
CA VAL A 330 -12.37 10.32 5.63
C VAL A 330 -12.67 11.70 5.04
N GLY A 331 -13.51 12.51 5.70
CA GLY A 331 -13.76 13.90 5.34
C GLY A 331 -12.50 14.76 5.18
N LEU A 332 -11.42 14.44 5.89
CA LEU A 332 -10.13 15.13 5.78
C LEU A 332 -9.42 14.89 4.45
N LEU A 333 -9.76 13.80 3.73
CA LEU A 333 -9.17 13.45 2.43
C LEU A 333 -9.67 14.38 1.31
N TRP A 334 -10.81 15.03 1.52
CA TRP A 334 -11.33 16.02 0.58
C TRP A 334 -11.08 17.40 1.13
N GLY A 335 -10.14 18.13 0.50
CA GLY A 335 -9.83 19.53 0.80
C GLY A 335 -10.96 20.52 0.51
N HIS A 336 -12.24 20.10 0.58
CA HIS A 336 -13.34 21.04 0.63
C HIS A 336 -13.19 21.85 1.92
N ARG A 337 -12.82 23.13 1.76
CA ARG A 337 -13.30 24.17 2.68
C ARG A 337 -14.78 23.86 2.87
N PHE A 338 -15.20 23.62 4.11
CA PHE A 338 -16.63 23.61 4.44
C PHE A 338 -17.20 24.90 3.84
N ALA A 339 -17.91 24.76 2.72
CA ALA A 339 -18.65 25.86 2.15
C ALA A 339 -19.93 25.90 2.98
N ASP A 340 -20.08 26.99 3.73
CA ASP A 340 -21.24 27.31 4.56
C ASP A 340 -22.57 27.20 3.81
#